data_AF-A0A4D7DWW6-F1
#
_entry.id   AF-A0A4D7DWW6-F1
#
_cell.length_a   1.000
_cell.length_b   1.000
_cell.length_c   1.000
_cell.angle_alpha   90.00
_cell.angle_beta   90.00
_cell.angle_gamma   90.00
#
_symmetry.space_group_name_H-M   'P 1'
#
loop_
_entity.id
_entity.type
_entity.pdbx_description
1 polymer ?
#
loop_
_entity_poly.entity_id
_entity_poly.type
_entity_poly.pdbx_seq_one_letter_code
_entity_poly.pdbx_strand_id
1 'polypeptide(L)'
;MSQPEKLTTTVSTKGQVILPKAIRQHRDWGAGTRLTVEETAEGVLLKRMPTFAPTRSADVFGMLPNDGAPKTLEDMDSAILAEARRSHDRD
;
A
#
# COMPACT_ATOMS: atom_id res chain seq x y z
N MET A 1 17.54 -13.89 16.60
CA MET A 1 17.46 -12.98 15.45
C MET A 1 18.31 -13.59 14.35
N SER A 2 17.71 -13.96 13.21
CA SER A 2 18.46 -14.60 12.12
C SER A 2 19.47 -13.61 11.52
N GLN A 3 20.74 -14.03 11.45
CA GLN A 3 21.76 -13.32 10.70
C GLN A 3 21.27 -13.14 9.26
N PRO A 4 21.31 -11.92 8.69
CA PRO A 4 20.98 -11.75 7.29
C PRO A 4 21.94 -12.59 6.46
N GLU A 5 21.39 -13.45 5.62
CA GLU A 5 22.17 -14.26 4.69
C GLU A 5 22.99 -13.32 3.79
N LYS A 6 24.33 -13.46 3.83
CA LYS A 6 25.23 -12.64 3.03
C LYS A 6 25.12 -13.05 1.57
N LEU A 7 24.29 -12.33 0.82
CA LEU A 7 24.13 -12.51 -0.62
C LEU A 7 25.01 -11.50 -1.36
N THR A 8 25.91 -11.98 -2.22
CA THR A 8 26.78 -11.15 -3.05
C THR A 8 26.20 -10.99 -4.46
N THR A 9 26.31 -9.79 -5.03
CA THR A 9 25.97 -9.49 -6.43
C THR A 9 27.08 -8.65 -7.04
N THR A 10 27.34 -8.85 -8.33
CA THR A 10 28.30 -8.06 -9.09
C THR A 10 27.60 -6.88 -9.75
N VAL A 11 28.30 -5.74 -9.83
CA VAL A 11 27.86 -4.58 -10.60
C VAL A 11 28.26 -4.80 -12.06
N SER A 12 27.32 -4.67 -12.99
CA SER A 12 27.62 -4.76 -14.42
C SER A 12 28.43 -3.55 -14.90
N THR A 13 29.01 -3.63 -16.09
CA THR A 13 29.74 -2.51 -16.72
C THR A 13 28.88 -1.24 -16.87
N LYS A 14 27.55 -1.38 -16.92
CA LYS A 14 26.60 -0.27 -17.00
C LYS A 14 26.12 0.22 -15.63
N GLY A 15 26.71 -0.26 -14.54
CA GLY A 15 26.31 0.09 -13.18
C GLY A 15 25.05 -0.63 -12.68
N GLN A 16 24.57 -1.68 -13.36
CA GLN A 16 23.37 -2.39 -12.95
C GLN A 16 23.70 -3.46 -11.90
N VAL A 17 22.84 -3.59 -10.89
CA VAL A 17 22.95 -4.60 -9.85
C VAL A 17 21.75 -5.54 -9.93
N ILE A 18 22.00 -6.84 -9.91
CA ILE A 18 20.95 -7.85 -9.92
C ILE A 18 20.60 -8.21 -8.49
N LEU A 19 19.38 -7.86 -8.06
CA LEU A 19 18.91 -8.24 -6.75
C LEU A 19 18.57 -9.74 -6.68
N PRO A 20 19.18 -10.50 -5.74
CA PRO A 20 18.87 -11.91 -5.54
C PRO A 20 17.37 -12.14 -5.34
N LYS A 21 16.87 -13.30 -5.81
CA LYS A 21 15.45 -13.65 -5.77
C LYS A 21 14.87 -13.57 -4.35
N ALA A 22 15.62 -14.03 -3.33
CA ALA A 22 15.19 -14.01 -1.94
C ALA A 22 14.86 -12.59 -1.44
N ILE A 23 15.72 -11.60 -1.76
CA ILE A 23 15.50 -10.20 -1.37
C ILE A 23 14.28 -9.64 -2.09
N ARG A 24 14.13 -9.91 -3.40
CA ARG A 24 12.99 -9.45 -4.18
C ARG A 24 11.66 -9.98 -3.63
N GLN A 25 11.60 -11.27 -3.26
CA GLN A 25 10.40 -11.87 -2.70
C GLN A 25 10.08 -11.32 -1.30
N HIS A 26 11.08 -11.23 -0.42
CA HIS A 26 10.87 -10.69 0.93
C HIS A 26 10.41 -9.23 0.93
N ARG A 27 10.79 -8.44 -0.09
CA ARG A 27 10.42 -7.02 -0.20
C ARG A 27 9.26 -6.76 -1.16
N ASP A 28 8.70 -7.82 -1.76
CA ASP A 28 7.67 -7.75 -2.80
C ASP A 28 8.05 -6.81 -3.98
N TRP A 29 9.30 -6.95 -4.45
CA TRP A 29 9.83 -6.17 -5.58
C TRP A 29 9.75 -7.00 -6.86
N GLY A 30 8.63 -6.82 -7.56
CA GLY A 30 8.40 -7.34 -8.90
C GLY A 30 9.09 -6.54 -10.01
N ALA A 31 8.97 -7.02 -11.24
CA ALA A 31 9.42 -6.27 -12.42
C ALA A 31 8.71 -4.91 -12.51
N GLY A 32 9.45 -3.87 -12.87
CA GLY A 32 8.91 -2.50 -12.93
C GLY A 32 8.83 -1.75 -11.59
N THR A 33 9.19 -2.39 -10.47
CA THR A 33 9.29 -1.69 -9.19
C THR A 33 10.36 -0.61 -9.26
N ARG A 34 9.96 0.65 -9.11
CA ARG A 34 10.89 1.78 -9.01
C ARG A 34 11.47 1.85 -7.60
N LEU A 35 12.78 1.99 -7.50
CA LEU A 35 13.50 2.11 -6.24
C LEU A 35 14.23 3.45 -6.19
N THR A 36 14.24 4.09 -5.02
CA THR A 36 15.17 5.19 -4.73
C THR A 36 16.50 4.61 -4.24
N VAL A 37 17.58 5.26 -4.64
CA VAL A 37 18.96 4.89 -4.28
C VAL A 37 19.52 6.03 -3.44
N GLU A 38 19.79 5.76 -2.16
CA GLU A 38 20.34 6.73 -1.22
C GLU A 38 21.74 6.29 -0.80
N GLU A 39 22.71 7.20 -0.84
CA GLU A 39 24.06 6.96 -0.33
C GLU A 39 24.06 7.18 1.20
N THR A 40 24.64 6.23 1.93
CA THR A 40 24.73 6.23 3.40
C THR A 40 26.16 5.88 3.82
N ALA A 41 26.52 6.18 5.07
CA ALA A 41 27.87 5.90 5.58
C ALA A 41 28.26 4.41 5.52
N GLU A 42 27.27 3.50 5.57
CA GLU A 42 27.46 2.05 5.58
C GLU A 42 27.31 1.43 4.18
N GLY A 43 26.94 2.21 3.17
CA GLY A 43 26.74 1.76 1.80
C GLY A 43 25.52 2.38 1.14
N VAL A 44 24.86 1.61 0.27
CA VAL A 44 23.72 2.09 -0.53
C VAL A 44 22.41 1.54 0.02
N LEU A 45 21.48 2.42 0.33
CA LEU A 45 20.14 2.07 0.78
C LEU A 45 19.16 2.12 -0.39
N LEU A 46 18.54 0.98 -0.67
CA LEU A 46 17.48 0.86 -1.67
C LEU A 46 16.11 0.87 -0.98
N LYS A 47 15.25 1.81 -1.36
CA LYS A 47 13.87 1.89 -0.89
C LYS A 47 12.91 1.86 -2.06
N ARG A 48 11.69 1.34 -1.85
CA ARG A 48 10.64 1.44 -2.86
C ARG A 48 10.29 2.92 -3.05
N MET A 49 10.29 3.38 -4.30
CA MET A 49 9.87 4.73 -4.62
C MET A 49 8.36 4.82 -4.36
N PRO A 50 7.90 5.78 -3.53
CA PRO A 50 6.50 6.02 -3.34
C PRO A 50 5.82 6.31 -4.68
N THR A 51 4.70 5.63 -4.95
CA THR A 51 3.90 5.90 -6.16
C THR A 51 3.22 7.27 -6.09
N PHE A 52 2.91 7.71 -4.87
CA PHE A 52 2.24 8.97 -4.58
C PHE A 52 3.14 9.85 -3.73
N ALA A 53 2.93 11.17 -3.83
CA ALA A 53 3.54 12.09 -2.88
C ALA A 53 3.12 11.72 -1.45
N PRO A 54 4.00 11.90 -0.45
CA PRO A 54 3.63 11.70 0.95
C PRO A 54 2.42 12.57 1.29
N THR A 55 1.31 11.93 1.65
CA THR A 55 0.12 12.60 2.18
C THR A 55 0.13 12.49 3.71
N ARG A 56 -0.20 13.59 4.40
CA ARG A 56 -0.41 13.55 5.85
C ARG A 56 -1.81 12.99 6.10
N SER A 57 -2.03 12.41 7.28
CA SER A 57 -3.36 11.99 7.70
C SER A 57 -4.39 13.13 7.61
N ALA A 58 -3.99 14.37 7.93
CA ALA A 58 -4.79 15.58 7.75
C ALA A 58 -5.23 15.85 6.29
N ASP A 59 -4.44 15.43 5.30
CA ASP A 59 -4.73 15.64 3.88
C ASP A 59 -5.69 14.58 3.30
N VAL A 60 -5.94 13.51 4.06
CA VAL A 60 -6.76 12.36 3.65
C VAL A 60 -7.83 12.01 4.69
N PHE A 61 -8.05 12.87 5.70
CA PHE A 61 -9.01 12.62 6.76
C PHE A 61 -10.39 12.39 6.12
N GLY A 62 -10.78 11.13 6.05
CA GLY A 62 -12.07 10.68 5.59
C GLY A 62 -13.01 10.53 6.78
N MET A 63 -13.99 11.42 6.84
CA MET A 63 -15.39 11.23 7.20
C MET A 63 -15.92 12.62 6.96
N LEU A 64 -16.52 12.84 5.79
CA LEU A 64 -17.15 14.11 5.49
C LEU A 64 -18.09 14.44 6.65
N PRO A 65 -18.03 15.63 7.25
CA PRO A 65 -19.07 16.04 8.18
C PRO A 65 -20.42 15.82 7.49
N ASN A 66 -21.24 14.96 8.07
CA ASN A 66 -22.62 14.81 7.63
C ASN A 66 -23.41 15.91 8.33
N ASP A 67 -23.82 16.93 7.57
CA ASP A 67 -24.67 18.01 8.08
C ASP A 67 -26.10 17.53 8.39
N GLY A 68 -26.44 16.29 8.03
CA GLY A 68 -27.72 15.66 8.31
C GLY A 68 -27.87 15.21 9.76
N ALA A 69 -29.10 15.26 10.25
CA ALA A 69 -29.45 14.68 11.55
C ALA A 69 -29.07 13.19 11.61
N PRO A 70 -28.65 12.68 12.80
CA PRO A 70 -28.47 11.26 13.00
C PRO A 70 -29.74 10.49 12.62
N LYS A 71 -29.60 9.41 11.86
CA LYS A 71 -30.73 8.52 11.57
C LYS A 71 -31.18 7.83 12.86
N THR A 72 -32.49 7.66 13.02
CA THR A 72 -33.03 6.85 14.11
C THR A 72 -32.81 5.36 13.81
N LEU A 73 -32.91 4.51 14.83
CA LEU A 73 -32.87 3.05 14.62
C LEU A 73 -33.99 2.60 13.68
N GLU A 74 -35.18 3.19 13.79
CA GLU A 74 -36.33 2.89 12.93
C GLU A 74 -36.06 3.24 11.46
N ASP A 75 -35.39 4.37 11.19
CA ASP A 75 -34.96 4.73 9.83
C ASP A 75 -33.93 3.75 9.26
N MET A 76 -33.04 3.24 10.12
CA MET A 76 -32.04 2.24 9.72
C MET A 76 -32.69 0.91 9.39
N ASP A 77 -33.56 0.41 10.28
CA ASP A 77 -34.28 -0.85 10.09
C ASP A 77 -35.16 -0.82 8.83
N SER A 78 -35.87 0.29 8.62
CA SER A 78 -36.69 0.50 7.42
C SER A 78 -35.85 0.50 6.14
N ALA A 79 -34.67 1.14 6.16
CA ALA A 79 -33.77 1.16 5.01
C ALA A 79 -33.19 -0.23 4.69
N ILE A 80 -32.84 -1.01 5.72
CA ILE A 80 -32.36 -2.38 5.57
C ILE A 80 -33.44 -3.26 4.93
N LEU A 81 -34.67 -3.20 5.42
CA LEU A 81 -35.80 -3.96 4.87
C LEU A 81 -36.11 -3.57 3.42
N ALA A 82 -36.04 -2.27 3.11
CA ALA A 82 -36.26 -1.77 1.75
C ALA A 82 -35.19 -2.29 0.77
N GLU A 83 -33.92 -2.30 1.17
CA GLU A 83 -32.84 -2.80 0.32
C GLU A 83 -32.87 -4.32 0.17
N ALA A 84 -33.19 -5.06 1.23
CA ALA A 84 -33.38 -6.50 1.18
C ALA A 84 -34.48 -6.88 0.18
N ARG A 85 -35.63 -6.18 0.21
CA ARG A 85 -36.71 -6.38 -0.76
C ARG A 85 -36.28 -6.06 -2.19
N ARG A 86 -35.57 -4.94 -2.39
CA ARG A 86 -35.07 -4.52 -3.72
C ARG A 86 -34.08 -5.52 -4.32
N SER A 87 -33.24 -6.13 -3.49
CA SER A 87 -32.27 -7.14 -3.94
C SER A 87 -32.96 -8.46 -4.28
N HIS A 88 -33.98 -8.86 -3.52
CA HIS A 88 -34.79 -10.05 -3.82
C HIS A 88 -35.67 -9.89 -5.06
N ASP A 89 -36.14 -8.67 -5.38
CA ASP A 89 -36.94 -8.41 -6.59
C ASP A 89 -36.08 -8.37 -7.89
N ARG A 90 -34.75 -8.51 -7.80
CA ARG A 90 -33.81 -8.57 -8.96
C ARG A 90 -33.36 -9.98 -9.36
N ASP A 91 -33.70 -10.99 -8.56
CA ASP A 91 -33.48 -12.42 -8.87
C ASP A 91 -34.75 -13.04 -9.49
#